data_AF-A0A933BZP3-F1
#
_entry.id   AF-A0A933BZP3-F1
#
_cell.length_a   1.000
_cell.length_b   1.000
_cell.length_c   1.000
_cell.angle_alpha   90.00
_cell.angle_beta   90.00
_cell.angle_gamma   90.00
#
_symmetry.space_group_name_H-M   'P 1'
#
loop_
_entity.id
_entity.type
_entity.pdbx_description
1 polymer ?
#
loop_
_entity_poly.entity_id
_entity_poly.type
_entity_poly.pdbx_seq_one_letter_code
_entity_poly.pdbx_strand_id
1 'polypeptide(L)'
;MRKAVTAFLAEHEAAARPLDRARNEAAWQLALTGEDRWKEEAVRYAIARRALSADPVGFRRLKQWHARPDDVGDPLLARQVRKLYLEFRASQMDRETLEALARLQA
;
A
#
# COMPACT_ATOMS: atom_id res chain seq x y z
N MET A 1 -15.65 1.42 -16.63
CA MET A 1 -14.85 1.12 -15.42
C MET A 1 -13.36 1.25 -15.68
N ARG A 2 -12.83 0.68 -16.77
CA ARG A 2 -11.41 0.72 -17.18
C ARG A 2 -10.68 2.03 -16.88
N LYS A 3 -11.12 3.18 -17.43
CA LYS A 3 -10.47 4.48 -17.23
C LYS A 3 -10.33 4.88 -15.76
N ALA A 4 -11.38 4.64 -14.95
CA ALA A 4 -11.36 4.96 -13.52
C ALA A 4 -10.41 4.04 -12.74
N VAL A 5 -10.36 2.75 -13.11
CA VAL A 5 -9.40 1.78 -12.55
C VAL A 5 -7.97 2.19 -12.89
N THR A 6 -7.68 2.50 -14.16
CA THR A 6 -6.35 2.93 -14.59
C THR A 6 -5.89 4.19 -13.86
N ALA A 7 -6.77 5.20 -13.73
CA ALA A 7 -6.45 6.42 -13.00
C ALA A 7 -6.15 6.14 -11.52
N PHE A 8 -7.00 5.36 -10.85
CA PHE A 8 -6.79 5.00 -9.45
C PHE A 8 -5.49 4.23 -9.22
N LEU A 9 -5.18 3.26 -10.10
CA LEU A 9 -3.94 2.49 -10.01
C LEU A 9 -2.71 3.39 -10.19
N ALA A 10 -2.75 4.32 -11.15
CA ALA A 10 -1.68 5.28 -11.38
C ALA A 10 -1.50 6.24 -10.19
N GLU A 11 -2.58 6.75 -9.62
CA GLU A 11 -2.57 7.61 -8.42
C GLU A 11 -1.99 6.86 -7.21
N HIS A 12 -2.44 5.62 -6.98
CA HIS A 12 -1.95 4.80 -5.88
C HIS A 12 -0.46 4.48 -6.06
N GLU A 13 -0.03 4.12 -7.27
CA GLU A 13 1.37 3.85 -7.56
C GLU A 13 2.25 5.09 -7.37
N ALA A 14 1.80 6.26 -7.84
CA ALA A 14 2.53 7.51 -7.67
C ALA A 14 2.74 7.87 -6.18
N ALA A 15 1.76 7.56 -5.33
CA ALA A 15 1.87 7.74 -3.88
C ALA A 15 2.74 6.67 -3.20
N ALA A 16 2.59 5.39 -3.59
CA ALA A 16 3.26 4.26 -2.96
C ALA A 16 4.75 4.16 -3.32
N ARG A 17 5.10 4.39 -4.59
CA ARG A 17 6.46 4.20 -5.12
C ARG A 17 7.56 4.95 -4.36
N PRO A 18 7.44 6.26 -4.06
CA PRO A 18 8.49 6.94 -3.29
C PRO A 18 8.62 6.41 -1.86
N LEU A 19 7.51 6.01 -1.21
CA LEU A 19 7.53 5.44 0.13
C LEU A 19 8.19 4.06 0.16
N ASP A 20 7.85 3.20 -0.80
CA ASP A 20 8.45 1.87 -0.92
C ASP A 20 9.95 1.98 -1.18
N ARG A 21 10.38 2.90 -2.05
CA ARG A 21 11.79 3.17 -2.29
C ARG A 21 12.51 3.65 -1.03
N ALA A 22 12.00 4.67 -0.37
CA ALA A 22 12.63 5.25 0.81
C ALA A 22 12.72 4.24 1.97
N ARG A 23 11.67 3.42 2.15
CA ARG A 23 11.69 2.31 3.12
C ARG A 23 12.80 1.31 2.81
N ASN A 24 12.91 0.88 1.55
CA ASN A 24 13.92 -0.09 1.15
C ASN A 24 15.34 0.47 1.27
N GLU A 25 15.54 1.74 0.94
CA GLU A 25 16.82 2.43 1.14
C GLU A 25 17.19 2.54 2.63
N ALA A 26 16.25 2.90 3.50
CA ALA A 26 16.48 2.93 4.95
C ALA A 26 16.81 1.54 5.52
N ALA A 27 16.07 0.50 5.11
CA ALA A 27 16.35 -0.87 5.51
C ALA A 27 17.74 -1.36 5.04
N TRP A 28 18.13 -0.99 3.82
CA TRP A 28 19.47 -1.27 3.29
C TRP A 28 20.56 -0.57 4.10
N GLN A 29 20.40 0.72 4.41
CA GLN A 29 21.35 1.46 5.24
C GLN A 29 21.45 0.88 6.66
N LEU A 30 20.33 0.52 7.27
CA LEU A 30 20.32 -0.15 8.57
C LEU A 30 21.13 -1.44 8.54
N ALA A 31 20.99 -2.26 7.49
CA ALA A 31 21.76 -3.49 7.34
C ALA A 31 23.27 -3.25 7.17
N LEU A 32 23.66 -2.12 6.57
CA LEU A 32 25.06 -1.77 6.37
C LEU A 32 25.70 -1.13 7.61
N THR A 33 24.98 -0.27 8.33
CA THR A 33 25.58 0.57 9.38
C THR A 33 25.14 0.20 10.79
N GLY A 34 23.98 -0.46 10.95
CA GLY A 34 23.38 -0.77 12.24
C GLY A 34 22.88 0.46 13.01
N GLU A 35 22.82 1.64 12.39
CA GLU A 35 22.40 2.86 13.09
C GLU A 35 20.89 2.94 13.29
N ASP A 36 20.45 3.21 14.53
CA ASP A 36 19.04 3.27 14.92
C ASP A 36 18.21 4.27 14.11
N ARG A 37 18.79 5.37 13.64
CA ARG A 37 18.10 6.35 12.77
C ARG A 37 17.50 5.70 11.52
N TRP A 38 18.18 4.70 10.95
CA TRP A 38 17.71 4.02 9.74
C TRP A 38 16.55 3.06 10.05
N LYS A 39 16.53 2.49 11.25
CA LYS A 39 15.38 1.73 11.75
C LYS A 39 14.16 2.63 11.91
N GLU A 40 14.33 3.81 12.52
CA GLU A 40 13.25 4.79 12.69
C GLU A 40 12.68 5.27 11.36
N GLU A 41 13.54 5.60 10.38
CA GLU A 41 13.12 5.97 9.03
C GLU A 41 12.37 4.83 8.32
N ALA A 42 12.85 3.59 8.42
CA ALA A 42 12.19 2.42 7.83
C ALA A 42 10.78 2.22 8.44
N VAL A 43 10.65 2.34 9.77
CA VAL A 43 9.35 2.31 10.47
C VAL A 43 8.44 3.43 9.98
N ARG A 44 8.96 4.66 9.87
CA ARG A 44 8.19 5.84 9.42
C ARG A 44 7.60 5.61 8.02
N TYR A 45 8.42 5.18 7.07
CA TYR A 45 7.95 4.90 5.71
C TYR A 45 6.99 3.70 5.65
N ALA A 46 7.20 2.67 6.48
CA ALA A 46 6.28 1.53 6.56
C ALA A 46 4.88 1.95 7.06
N ILE A 47 4.81 2.80 8.09
CA ILE A 47 3.54 3.37 8.59
C ILE A 47 2.86 4.19 7.49
N ALA A 48 3.59 5.10 6.84
CA ALA A 48 3.03 5.93 5.76
C ALA A 48 2.51 5.08 4.59
N ARG A 49 3.27 4.05 4.20
CA ARG A 49 2.87 3.13 3.12
C ARG A 49 1.61 2.36 3.45
N ARG A 50 1.46 1.90 4.70
CA ARG A 50 0.31 1.13 5.15
C ARG A 50 -0.93 2.02 5.33
N ALA A 51 -0.75 3.28 5.70
CA ALA A 51 -1.82 4.27 5.75
C ALA A 51 -2.48 4.51 4.38
N LEU A 52 -1.72 4.44 3.27
CA LEU A 52 -2.30 4.50 1.91
C LEU A 52 -3.35 3.42 1.67
N SER A 53 -3.14 2.23 2.23
CA SER A 53 -4.04 1.08 2.08
C SER A 53 -5.15 1.05 3.14
N ALA A 54 -5.10 1.96 4.13
CA ALA A 54 -6.13 2.12 5.15
C ALA A 54 -7.28 3.04 4.70
N ASP A 55 -7.15 3.73 3.55
CA ASP A 55 -8.20 4.64 3.04
C ASP A 55 -9.52 3.90 2.78
N PRO A 56 -10.59 4.19 3.54
CA PRO A 56 -11.88 3.52 3.38
C PRO A 56 -12.58 3.90 2.07
N VAL A 57 -12.28 5.06 1.48
CA VAL A 57 -12.85 5.47 0.18
C VAL A 57 -12.26 4.63 -0.94
N GLY A 58 -10.93 4.54 -1.01
CA GLY A 58 -10.21 3.68 -1.93
C GLY A 58 -10.60 2.21 -1.77
N PHE A 59 -10.74 1.72 -0.53
CA PHE A 59 -11.17 0.35 -0.28
C PHE A 59 -12.56 0.05 -0.86
N ARG A 60 -13.54 0.96 -0.70
CA ARG A 60 -14.88 0.78 -1.28
C ARG A 60 -14.84 0.69 -2.81
N ARG A 61 -14.03 1.54 -3.46
CA ARG A 61 -13.84 1.50 -4.92
C ARG A 61 -13.23 0.16 -5.36
N LEU A 62 -12.15 -0.27 -4.72
CA LEU A 62 -11.49 -1.54 -4.99
C LEU A 62 -12.43 -2.74 -4.78
N LYS A 63 -13.23 -2.74 -3.70
CA LYS A 63 -14.24 -3.78 -3.43
C LYS A 63 -15.27 -3.84 -4.56
N GLN A 64 -15.74 -2.70 -5.04
CA GLN A 64 -16.73 -2.61 -6.12
C GLN A 64 -16.19 -3.15 -7.45
N TRP A 65 -14.94 -2.83 -7.79
CA TRP A 65 -14.29 -3.31 -9.01
C TRP A 65 -13.91 -4.79 -8.92
N HIS A 66 -13.42 -5.23 -7.76
CA HIS A 66 -13.08 -6.64 -7.51
C HIS A 66 -14.30 -7.57 -7.67
N ALA A 67 -15.50 -7.12 -7.30
CA ALA A 67 -16.72 -7.89 -7.45
C ALA A 67 -17.18 -8.07 -8.91
N ARG A 68 -16.65 -7.27 -9.84
CA ARG A 68 -17.06 -7.24 -11.25
C ARG A 68 -15.84 -7.14 -12.17
N PRO A 69 -14.97 -8.19 -12.20
CA PRO A 69 -13.73 -8.15 -12.96
C PRO A 69 -13.97 -8.02 -14.47
N ASP A 70 -15.07 -8.55 -14.99
CA ASP A 70 -15.41 -8.45 -16.42
C ASP A 70 -15.73 -7.00 -16.83
N ASP A 71 -16.35 -6.21 -15.95
CA ASP A 71 -16.65 -4.79 -16.17
C ASP A 71 -15.37 -3.92 -16.26
N VAL A 72 -14.26 -4.38 -15.67
CA VAL A 72 -12.94 -3.73 -15.78
C VAL A 72 -12.44 -3.81 -17.22
N GLY A 73 -12.79 -4.88 -17.94
CA GLY A 73 -12.53 -5.06 -19.37
C GLY A 73 -11.08 -5.36 -19.73
N ASP A 74 -10.20 -5.57 -18.75
CA ASP A 74 -8.78 -5.92 -18.94
C ASP A 74 -8.34 -6.91 -17.85
N PRO A 75 -7.92 -8.13 -18.22
CA PRO A 75 -7.47 -9.14 -17.27
C PRO A 75 -6.29 -8.70 -16.38
N LEU A 76 -5.37 -7.88 -16.91
CA LEU A 76 -4.23 -7.38 -16.14
C LEU A 76 -4.70 -6.36 -15.10
N LEU A 77 -5.55 -5.41 -15.49
CA LEU A 77 -6.11 -4.42 -14.56
C LEU A 77 -6.98 -5.11 -13.50
N ALA A 78 -7.77 -6.13 -13.88
CA ALA A 78 -8.57 -6.90 -12.94
C ALA A 78 -7.70 -7.61 -11.89
N ARG A 79 -6.55 -8.17 -12.30
CA ARG A 79 -5.58 -8.77 -11.39
C ARG A 79 -4.95 -7.73 -10.46
N GLN A 80 -4.61 -6.55 -10.95
CA GLN A 80 -4.06 -5.46 -10.14
C GLN A 80 -5.07 -4.98 -9.09
N VAL A 81 -6.34 -4.80 -9.49
CA VAL A 81 -7.45 -4.50 -8.57
C VAL A 81 -7.57 -5.57 -7.50
N ARG A 82 -7.52 -6.86 -7.84
CA ARG A 82 -7.57 -7.94 -6.86
C ARG A 82 -6.42 -7.87 -5.86
N LYS A 83 -5.19 -7.60 -6.32
CA LYS A 83 -4.02 -7.45 -5.44
C LYS A 83 -4.21 -6.31 -4.44
N LEU A 84 -4.58 -5.11 -4.93
CA LEU A 84 -4.82 -3.97 -4.04
C LEU A 84 -6.03 -4.15 -3.13
N TYR A 85 -7.09 -4.80 -3.60
CA TYR A 85 -8.24 -5.12 -2.76
C TYR A 85 -7.83 -5.97 -1.54
N LEU A 86 -7.01 -7.01 -1.74
CA LEU A 86 -6.53 -7.86 -0.65
C LEU A 86 -5.62 -7.07 0.31
N GLU A 87 -4.76 -6.21 -0.22
CA GLU A 87 -3.89 -5.35 0.58
C GLU A 87 -4.68 -4.35 1.44
N PHE A 88 -5.66 -3.66 0.85
CA PHE A 88 -6.51 -2.72 1.56
C PHE A 88 -7.39 -3.43 2.58
N ARG A 89 -7.94 -4.62 2.25
CA ARG A 89 -8.73 -5.44 3.16
C ARG A 89 -7.95 -5.78 4.43
N ALA A 90 -6.67 -6.11 4.31
CA ALA A 90 -5.79 -6.39 5.43
C ALA A 90 -5.38 -5.14 6.24
N SER A 91 -5.73 -3.95 5.76
CA SER A 91 -5.36 -2.66 6.35
C SER A 91 -6.57 -1.89 6.91
N GLN A 92 -7.79 -2.43 6.83
CA GLN A 92 -8.99 -1.85 7.44
C GLN A 92 -9.06 -2.15 8.95
N MET A 93 -8.10 -1.60 9.69
CA MET A 93 -7.99 -1.69 11.15
C MET A 93 -7.82 -0.28 11.73
N ASP A 94 -7.98 -0.15 13.05
CA ASP A 94 -7.73 1.13 13.70
C ASP A 94 -6.24 1.53 13.59
N ARG A 95 -5.97 2.84 13.72
CA ARG A 95 -4.64 3.41 13.52
C ARG A 95 -3.62 2.87 14.52
N GLU A 96 -4.02 2.65 15.77
CA GLU A 96 -3.11 2.18 16.83
C GLU A 96 -2.61 0.77 16.50
N THR A 97 -3.51 -0.14 16.15
CA THR A 97 -3.17 -1.49 15.69
C THR A 97 -2.26 -1.47 14.45
N LEU A 98 -2.53 -0.55 13.52
CA LEU A 98 -1.77 -0.43 12.28
C LEU A 98 -0.33 0.03 12.52
N GLU A 99 -0.13 1.01 13.41
CA GLU A 99 1.20 1.47 13.82
C GLU A 99 1.95 0.41 14.63
N ALA A 100 1.27 -0.32 15.52
CA ALA A 100 1.89 -1.42 16.29
C ALA A 100 2.40 -2.53 15.37
N LEU A 101 1.62 -2.95 14.38
CA LEU A 101 2.04 -3.94 13.38
C LEU A 101 3.23 -3.46 12.55
N ALA A 102 3.23 -2.19 12.14
CA ALA A 102 4.34 -1.63 11.37
C ALA A 102 5.66 -1.64 12.17
N ARG A 103 5.60 -1.36 13.47
CA ARG A 103 6.77 -1.43 14.36
C ARG A 103 7.28 -2.86 14.58
N LEU A 104 6.40 -3.85 14.61
CA LEU A 104 6.80 -5.27 14.76
C LEU A 104 7.46 -5.84 13.50
N GLN A 105 7.20 -5.27 12.33
CA GLN A 105 7.64 -5.77 11.03
C GLN A 105 8.86 -5.03 10.45
N ALA A 106 9.43 -4.10 11.21
CA ALA A 106 10.56 -3.25 10.82
C ALA A 106 11.79 -3.56 11.68
#